data_AF-A0A2Z6N2C5-F1
#
_entry.id   AF-A0A2Z6N2C5-F1
#
_cell.length_a   1.000
_cell.length_b   1.000
_cell.length_c   1.000
_cell.angle_alpha   90.00
_cell.angle_beta   90.00
_cell.angle_gamma   90.00
#
_symmetry.space_group_name_H-M   'P 1'
#
loop_
_entity.id
_entity.type
_entity.pdbx_description
1 polymer ?
#
loop_
_entity_poly.entity_id
_entity_poly.type
_entity_poly.pdbx_seq_one_letter_code
_entity_poly.pdbx_strand_id
1 'polypeptide(L)'
;MLVKVWKLIVGLQRRFLWGGTGCNKRIAWVSWSNICKPKKEGGLGIRDLRLVNNALLAKWRWRILTKGLGLWRDIILARYGSLFPAPHLAGRPNGVRGVSLWWSDVSLLGTRVDSHSDWFYEGVTKRIGNGTSTSFWFDPWVDGVPLRTQYQSLFQASDQCLDRVADMGSWVTGEWEWELRWKTDLDMQDQDLLYDLMESLRQVRFSTTEDEWCWRHEPSGLFSVKSAYLVLEDGARLQRTLPVIDFVNLARVWDSWAASRVIVFSWQLLQDRVPTRQNLRRRRVMAGATDISCVFCGAVEESVDHLFVSCDWISPIWYRVSRWLGIEYVPPNNIMQVFESFFGLGVGSRVQLGLILVWHAVVWTIWTSRNDMIFVGKSSTVDDLMDMVKLSSWKWFIGKNPDSPCSLYEWEVQPILCWSSKTR
;
A
#
# COMPACT_ATOMS: atom_id res chain seq x y z
N MET A 1 -11.82 -17.15 13.93
CA MET A 1 -13.05 -16.31 13.96
C MET A 1 -12.78 -14.91 13.37
N LEU A 2 -11.64 -14.29 13.68
CA LEU A 2 -11.22 -12.98 13.15
C LEU A 2 -11.00 -12.93 11.63
N VAL A 3 -10.50 -14.00 11.03
CA VAL A 3 -10.34 -14.11 9.56
C VAL A 3 -11.67 -13.92 8.80
N LYS A 4 -12.82 -14.19 9.44
CA LYS A 4 -14.13 -14.01 8.82
C LYS A 4 -14.56 -12.54 8.81
N VAL A 5 -14.22 -11.75 9.83
CA VAL A 5 -14.73 -10.38 10.00
C VAL A 5 -14.16 -9.44 8.95
N TRP A 6 -12.83 -9.38 8.79
CA TRP A 6 -12.25 -8.47 7.80
C TRP A 6 -12.67 -8.84 6.38
N LYS A 7 -12.83 -10.14 6.07
CA LYS A 7 -13.36 -10.60 4.76
C LYS A 7 -14.78 -10.14 4.52
N LEU A 8 -15.64 -10.16 5.55
CA LEU A 8 -17.02 -9.64 5.46
C LEU A 8 -17.03 -8.13 5.20
N ILE A 9 -16.18 -7.37 5.92
CA ILE A 9 -16.05 -5.92 5.73
C ILE A 9 -15.53 -5.60 4.33
N VAL A 10 -14.49 -6.30 3.85
CA VAL A 10 -14.01 -6.17 2.46
C VAL A 10 -15.13 -6.50 1.47
N GLY A 11 -15.93 -7.53 1.74
CA GLY A 11 -17.11 -7.86 0.93
C GLY A 11 -18.13 -6.72 0.87
N LEU A 12 -18.41 -6.06 1.99
CA LEU A 12 -19.28 -4.88 2.07
C LEU A 12 -18.70 -3.69 1.31
N GLN A 13 -17.42 -3.36 1.53
CA GLN A 13 -16.73 -2.28 0.83
C GLN A 13 -16.72 -2.49 -0.68
N ARG A 14 -16.49 -3.73 -1.14
CA ARG A 14 -16.53 -4.11 -2.56
C ARG A 14 -17.91 -3.95 -3.15
N ARG A 15 -18.95 -4.41 -2.45
CA ARG A 15 -20.34 -4.25 -2.89
C ARG A 15 -20.73 -2.78 -2.96
N PHE A 16 -20.35 -1.98 -1.96
CA PHE A 16 -20.60 -0.56 -1.96
C PHE A 16 -19.90 0.15 -3.13
N LEU A 17 -18.60 -0.09 -3.31
CA LEU A 17 -17.79 0.56 -4.35
C LEU A 17 -18.30 0.26 -5.76
N TRP A 18 -18.66 -0.99 -6.04
CA TRP A 18 -19.07 -1.41 -7.39
C TRP A 18 -20.57 -1.39 -7.61
N GLY A 19 -21.37 -1.69 -6.58
CA GLY A 19 -22.82 -1.92 -6.61
C GLY A 19 -23.67 -0.75 -6.12
N GLY A 20 -23.07 0.22 -5.41
CA GLY A 20 -23.82 1.27 -4.71
C GLY A 20 -24.67 0.71 -3.57
N THR A 21 -25.81 1.34 -3.28
CA THR A 21 -26.78 0.91 -2.25
C THR A 21 -27.74 -0.19 -2.74
N GLY A 22 -27.71 -0.54 -4.03
CA GLY A 22 -28.57 -1.56 -4.61
C GLY A 22 -28.12 -2.98 -4.29
N CYS A 23 -29.08 -3.91 -4.22
CA CYS A 23 -28.81 -5.33 -3.96
C CYS A 23 -28.17 -6.10 -5.13
N ASN A 24 -28.04 -5.47 -6.30
CA ASN A 24 -27.56 -6.14 -7.51
C ASN A 24 -26.04 -6.27 -7.51
N LYS A 25 -25.54 -7.49 -7.73
CA LYS A 25 -24.11 -7.74 -7.95
C LYS A 25 -23.68 -7.04 -9.24
N ARG A 26 -22.85 -6.00 -9.14
CA ARG A 26 -22.24 -5.33 -10.28
C ARG A 26 -20.83 -5.87 -10.54
N ILE A 27 -20.38 -5.72 -11.79
CA ILE A 27 -19.06 -6.19 -12.23
C ILE A 27 -17.98 -5.36 -11.54
N ALA A 28 -17.03 -6.04 -10.89
CA ALA A 28 -15.83 -5.40 -10.35
C ALA A 28 -14.80 -5.24 -11.47
N TRP A 29 -14.56 -4.01 -11.92
CA TRP A 29 -13.69 -3.76 -13.06
C TRP A 29 -12.20 -3.80 -12.70
N VAL A 30 -11.82 -3.29 -11.54
CA VAL A 30 -10.45 -3.32 -11.02
C VAL A 30 -10.31 -4.34 -9.88
N SER A 31 -9.17 -5.02 -9.81
CA SER A 31 -8.85 -5.95 -8.72
C SER A 31 -8.76 -5.21 -7.38
N TRP A 32 -9.13 -5.90 -6.29
CA TRP A 32 -9.07 -5.30 -4.96
C TRP A 32 -7.65 -5.00 -4.50
N SER A 33 -6.68 -5.82 -4.91
CA SER A 33 -5.26 -5.56 -4.66
C SER A 33 -4.79 -4.24 -5.29
N ASN A 34 -5.25 -3.89 -6.51
CA ASN A 34 -4.92 -2.60 -7.13
C ASN A 34 -5.67 -1.45 -6.46
N ILE A 35 -6.93 -1.63 -6.10
CA ILE A 35 -7.73 -0.62 -5.36
C ILE A 35 -7.04 -0.25 -4.04
N CYS A 36 -6.48 -1.25 -3.35
CA CYS A 36 -5.84 -1.05 -2.07
C CYS A 36 -4.47 -0.38 -2.12
N LYS A 37 -3.86 -0.22 -3.30
CA LYS A 37 -2.60 0.49 -3.42
C LYS A 37 -2.78 1.97 -3.04
N PRO A 38 -1.75 2.60 -2.45
CA PRO A 38 -1.73 4.04 -2.25
C PRO A 38 -1.95 4.79 -3.58
N LYS A 39 -2.52 6.00 -3.51
CA LYS A 39 -2.68 6.87 -4.70
C LYS A 39 -1.36 7.17 -5.40
N LYS A 40 -0.28 7.32 -4.62
CA LYS A 40 1.10 7.50 -5.13
C LYS A 40 1.63 6.30 -5.91
N GLU A 41 1.01 5.14 -5.77
CA GLU A 41 1.30 3.90 -6.52
C GLU A 41 0.18 3.58 -7.53
N GLY A 42 -0.63 4.58 -7.91
CA GLY A 42 -1.71 4.39 -8.88
C GLY A 42 -2.90 3.57 -8.38
N GLY A 43 -3.11 3.42 -7.07
CA GLY A 43 -4.33 2.80 -6.52
C GLY A 43 -5.35 3.82 -6.02
N LEU A 44 -6.46 3.35 -5.44
CA LEU A 44 -7.51 4.22 -4.90
C LEU A 44 -7.20 4.71 -3.47
N GLY A 45 -6.23 4.09 -2.79
CA GLY A 45 -5.82 4.43 -1.43
C GLY A 45 -6.70 3.84 -0.33
N ILE A 46 -7.49 2.81 -0.63
CA ILE A 46 -8.27 2.10 0.39
C ILE A 46 -7.34 1.14 1.15
N ARG A 47 -7.22 1.28 2.46
CA ARG A 47 -6.34 0.39 3.24
C ARG A 47 -6.71 -1.08 3.08
N ASP A 48 -5.71 -1.95 2.88
CA ASP A 48 -5.92 -3.40 2.88
C ASP A 48 -6.25 -3.86 4.31
N LEU A 49 -7.51 -4.21 4.55
CA LEU A 49 -7.99 -4.66 5.86
C LEU A 49 -7.33 -5.96 6.32
N ARG A 50 -6.78 -6.77 5.41
CA ARG A 50 -5.95 -7.91 5.78
C ARG A 50 -4.70 -7.45 6.53
N LEU A 51 -3.99 -6.46 5.99
CA LEU A 51 -2.79 -5.91 6.60
C LEU A 51 -3.11 -5.13 7.87
N VAL A 52 -4.21 -4.36 7.89
CA VAL A 52 -4.70 -3.69 9.11
C VAL A 52 -4.99 -4.71 10.22
N ASN A 53 -5.66 -5.83 9.89
CA ASN A 53 -5.93 -6.89 10.85
C ASN A 53 -4.63 -7.50 11.40
N ASN A 54 -3.64 -7.76 10.55
CA ASN A 54 -2.34 -8.27 10.99
C ASN A 54 -1.60 -7.26 11.89
N ALA A 55 -1.61 -5.97 11.56
CA ALA A 55 -1.03 -4.93 12.40
C ALA A 55 -1.75 -4.79 13.77
N LEU A 56 -3.06 -4.99 13.80
CA LEU A 56 -3.84 -5.03 15.04
C LEU A 56 -3.52 -6.27 15.89
N LEU A 57 -3.32 -7.43 15.27
CA LEU A 57 -2.85 -8.64 15.97
C LEU A 57 -1.44 -8.44 16.53
N ALA A 58 -0.55 -7.80 15.77
CA ALA A 58 0.79 -7.44 16.24
C ALA A 58 0.74 -6.53 17.48
N LYS A 59 -0.22 -5.61 17.57
CA LYS A 59 -0.42 -4.79 18.78
C LYS A 59 -0.67 -5.65 20.03
N TRP A 60 -1.41 -6.74 19.89
CA TRP A 60 -1.64 -7.67 21.00
C TRP A 60 -0.37 -8.41 21.38
N ARG A 61 0.41 -8.88 20.38
CA ARG A 61 1.72 -9.50 20.62
C ARG A 61 2.68 -8.52 21.32
N TRP A 62 2.73 -7.27 20.88
CA TRP A 62 3.52 -6.21 21.51
C TRP A 62 3.14 -5.97 22.98
N ARG A 63 1.84 -5.87 23.28
CA ARG A 63 1.34 -5.67 24.66
C ARG A 63 1.70 -6.82 25.61
N ILE A 64 1.82 -8.03 25.09
CA ILE A 64 2.26 -9.20 25.86
C ILE A 64 3.74 -9.04 26.27
N LEU A 65 4.57 -8.52 25.37
CA LEU A 65 6.00 -8.29 25.59
C LEU A 65 6.27 -7.15 26.56
N THR A 66 5.65 -5.98 26.36
CA THR A 66 5.90 -4.77 27.16
C THR A 66 5.20 -4.76 28.53
N LYS A 67 4.90 -5.94 29.10
CA LYS A 67 4.20 -6.10 30.39
C LYS A 67 2.96 -5.20 30.52
N GLY A 68 2.08 -5.18 29.52
CA GLY A 68 0.85 -4.38 29.59
C GLY A 68 0.02 -4.72 30.82
N LEU A 69 -0.45 -3.70 31.55
CA LEU A 69 -1.35 -3.85 32.70
C LEU A 69 -2.64 -4.58 32.26
N GLY A 70 -2.93 -5.74 32.87
CA GLY A 70 -4.24 -6.38 32.72
C GLY A 70 -4.23 -7.90 32.91
N LEU A 71 -5.22 -8.39 33.66
CA LEU A 71 -5.49 -9.80 33.98
C LEU A 71 -5.49 -10.73 32.75
N TRP A 72 -5.87 -10.21 31.57
CA TRP A 72 -5.88 -10.98 30.33
C TRP A 72 -4.50 -11.53 29.96
N ARG A 73 -3.42 -10.79 30.24
CA ARG A 73 -2.05 -11.22 29.97
C ARG A 73 -1.70 -12.41 30.86
N ASP A 74 -2.02 -12.30 32.15
CA ASP A 74 -1.73 -13.35 33.14
C ASP A 74 -2.53 -14.62 32.84
N ILE A 75 -3.80 -14.49 32.44
CA ILE A 75 -4.61 -15.63 31.98
C ILE A 75 -3.98 -16.33 30.76
N ILE A 76 -3.48 -15.55 29.80
CA ILE A 76 -2.83 -16.09 28.60
C ILE A 76 -1.53 -16.82 28.97
N LEU A 77 -0.68 -16.23 29.81
CA LEU A 77 0.57 -16.85 30.26
C LEU A 77 0.31 -18.09 31.14
N ALA A 78 -0.70 -18.06 32.00
CA ALA A 78 -1.10 -19.22 32.80
C ALA A 78 -1.60 -20.37 31.94
N ARG A 79 -2.37 -20.08 30.88
CA ARG A 79 -2.93 -21.11 29.99
C ARG A 79 -1.90 -21.68 29.02
N TYR A 80 -1.05 -20.83 28.43
CA TYR A 80 -0.20 -21.22 27.31
C TYR A 80 1.27 -21.40 27.68
N GLY A 81 1.73 -20.80 28.78
CA GLY A 81 3.10 -20.88 29.28
C GLY A 81 3.82 -19.53 29.29
N SER A 82 5.03 -19.54 29.85
CA SER A 82 5.92 -18.37 29.93
C SER A 82 6.49 -17.99 28.56
N LEU A 83 6.84 -16.71 28.41
CA LEU A 83 7.59 -16.15 27.28
C LEU A 83 9.11 -16.26 27.47
N PHE A 84 9.56 -16.98 28.50
CA PHE A 84 10.98 -17.17 28.78
C PHE A 84 11.38 -18.59 28.36
N PRO A 85 12.55 -18.78 27.71
CA PRO A 85 13.62 -17.80 27.48
C PRO A 85 13.37 -16.84 26.31
N ALA A 86 12.29 -17.00 25.55
CA ALA A 86 12.16 -16.32 24.26
C ALA A 86 10.77 -15.74 24.00
N PRO A 87 10.69 -14.56 23.35
CA PRO A 87 9.45 -13.83 23.11
C PRO A 87 8.59 -14.48 22.02
N HIS A 88 9.05 -15.60 21.45
CA HIS A 88 8.29 -16.34 20.46
C HIS A 88 7.11 -17.04 21.15
N LEU A 89 5.90 -16.55 20.85
CA LEU A 89 4.66 -17.24 21.17
C LEU A 89 4.49 -18.55 20.36
N ALA A 90 5.35 -18.75 19.35
CA ALA A 90 5.42 -19.95 18.54
C ALA A 90 6.43 -20.96 19.13
N GLY A 91 6.18 -21.40 20.36
CA GLY A 91 7.03 -22.36 21.05
C GLY A 91 6.24 -23.22 22.03
N ARG A 92 5.43 -24.17 21.54
CA ARG A 92 5.27 -25.44 22.26
C ARG A 92 5.70 -26.60 21.36
N PRO A 93 6.45 -27.58 21.91
CA PRO A 93 6.81 -28.83 21.24
C PRO A 93 5.62 -29.77 20.94
N ASN A 94 4.43 -29.53 21.54
CA ASN A 94 3.33 -30.51 21.55
C ASN A 94 2.13 -30.18 20.61
N GLY A 95 2.33 -29.29 19.63
CA GLY A 95 1.37 -29.05 18.56
C GLY A 95 0.16 -28.16 18.92
N VAL A 96 -0.60 -27.79 17.88
CA VAL A 96 -1.70 -26.80 17.88
C VAL A 96 -2.99 -27.31 18.58
N ARG A 97 -2.96 -28.49 19.20
CA ARG A 97 -4.14 -29.16 19.73
C ARG A 97 -4.58 -28.46 21.05
N GLY A 98 -5.80 -27.90 21.07
CA GLY A 98 -6.37 -27.21 22.25
C GLY A 98 -6.08 -25.70 22.35
N VAL A 99 -5.37 -25.12 21.37
CA VAL A 99 -5.12 -23.68 21.29
C VAL A 99 -6.36 -22.94 20.80
N SER A 100 -6.72 -21.82 21.44
CA SER A 100 -7.83 -21.01 20.95
C SER A 100 -7.49 -20.40 19.59
N LEU A 101 -8.48 -20.28 18.69
CA LEU A 101 -8.27 -19.71 17.35
C LEU A 101 -7.67 -18.30 17.40
N TRP A 102 -8.08 -17.49 18.38
CA TRP A 102 -7.51 -16.15 18.56
C TRP A 102 -6.04 -16.21 18.98
N TRP A 103 -5.69 -17.11 19.91
CA TRP A 103 -4.31 -17.26 20.34
C TRP A 103 -3.43 -17.74 19.20
N SER A 104 -3.90 -18.71 18.42
CA SER A 104 -3.22 -19.14 17.19
C SER A 104 -3.03 -17.99 16.20
N ASP A 105 -4.02 -17.09 16.05
CA ASP A 105 -3.91 -15.93 15.16
C ASP A 105 -2.83 -14.94 15.63
N VAL A 106 -2.65 -14.75 16.95
CA VAL A 106 -1.64 -13.85 17.54
C VAL A 106 -0.26 -14.49 17.62
N SER A 107 -0.18 -15.77 18.01
CA SER A 107 1.07 -16.48 18.25
C SER A 107 1.79 -16.90 16.97
N LEU A 108 1.02 -17.21 15.92
CA LEU A 108 1.54 -17.55 14.59
C LEU A 108 1.48 -16.37 13.62
N LEU A 109 1.47 -15.14 14.14
CA LEU A 109 1.53 -13.95 13.31
C LEU A 109 2.91 -13.89 12.64
N GLY A 110 2.95 -13.80 11.31
CA GLY A 110 4.22 -13.76 10.55
C GLY A 110 4.82 -15.14 10.25
N THR A 111 4.23 -16.24 10.71
CA THR A 111 4.72 -17.61 10.46
C THR A 111 3.76 -18.45 9.63
N ARG A 112 2.77 -17.83 8.99
CA ARG A 112 1.84 -18.55 8.11
C ARG A 112 2.54 -18.93 6.81
N VAL A 113 2.07 -20.01 6.19
CA VAL A 113 2.63 -20.67 5.00
C VAL A 113 2.96 -19.71 3.82
N ASP A 114 2.38 -18.50 3.80
CA ASP A 114 2.59 -17.50 2.75
C ASP A 114 3.61 -16.39 3.10
N SER A 115 4.27 -16.44 4.27
CA SER A 115 5.25 -15.43 4.69
C SER A 115 6.67 -16.01 4.74
N HIS A 116 7.57 -15.44 3.94
CA HIS A 116 8.99 -15.80 3.91
C HIS A 116 9.74 -15.41 5.21
N SER A 117 9.18 -14.56 6.06
CA SER A 117 9.74 -14.17 7.36
C SER A 117 8.68 -13.77 8.40
N ASP A 118 9.00 -13.95 9.70
CA ASP A 118 8.22 -13.37 10.81
C ASP A 118 8.55 -11.87 10.93
N TRP A 119 7.94 -11.07 10.05
CA TRP A 119 8.10 -9.61 10.00
C TRP A 119 7.93 -8.92 11.36
N PHE A 120 7.12 -9.48 12.26
CA PHE A 120 6.93 -8.89 13.59
C PHE A 120 8.18 -9.14 14.45
N TYR A 121 8.71 -10.36 14.42
CA TYR A 121 9.92 -10.71 15.15
C TYR A 121 11.13 -9.91 14.66
N GLU A 122 11.26 -9.76 13.34
CA GLU A 122 12.30 -8.92 12.71
C GLU A 122 12.17 -7.44 13.12
N GLY A 123 10.96 -6.99 13.47
CA GLY A 123 10.73 -5.61 13.92
C GLY A 123 10.94 -5.38 15.41
N VAL A 124 11.09 -6.43 16.23
CA VAL A 124 11.22 -6.32 17.69
C VAL A 124 12.68 -6.52 18.10
N THR A 125 13.20 -5.60 18.90
CA THR A 125 14.52 -5.70 19.54
C THR A 125 14.37 -5.41 21.03
N LYS A 126 15.34 -5.78 21.84
CA LYS A 126 15.36 -5.44 23.26
C LYS A 126 16.56 -4.58 23.59
N ARG A 127 16.32 -3.52 24.36
CA ARG A 127 17.35 -2.61 24.86
C ARG A 127 17.71 -3.02 26.27
N ILE A 128 18.99 -3.27 26.50
CA ILE A 128 19.50 -3.67 27.81
C ILE A 128 19.50 -2.47 28.75
N GLY A 129 18.95 -2.67 29.94
CA GLY A 129 19.17 -1.84 31.11
C GLY A 129 19.99 -2.62 32.12
N ASN A 130 19.33 -3.21 33.11
CA ASN A 130 19.96 -4.01 34.16
C ASN A 130 20.17 -5.50 33.79
N GLY A 131 19.69 -5.96 32.62
CA GLY A 131 19.88 -7.32 32.11
C GLY A 131 19.02 -8.41 32.78
N THR A 132 18.22 -8.07 33.80
CA THR A 132 17.49 -9.03 34.64
C THR A 132 16.23 -9.60 34.00
N SER A 133 15.80 -9.05 32.87
CA SER A 133 14.60 -9.54 32.17
C SER A 133 14.91 -10.12 30.81
N THR A 134 16.18 -10.09 30.38
CA THR A 134 16.61 -10.42 29.01
C THR A 134 17.35 -11.73 28.95
N SER A 135 16.89 -12.66 28.11
CA SER A 135 17.62 -13.89 27.85
C SER A 135 18.83 -13.60 26.97
N PHE A 136 20.01 -14.08 27.38
CA PHE A 136 21.24 -13.86 26.62
C PHE A 136 21.15 -14.44 25.21
N TRP A 137 20.69 -15.68 25.06
CA TRP A 137 20.70 -16.38 23.77
C TRP A 137 19.46 -16.18 22.89
N PHE A 138 18.30 -15.96 23.51
CA PHE A 138 17.00 -16.05 22.82
C PHE A 138 16.34 -14.71 22.50
N ASP A 139 16.66 -13.65 23.24
CA ASP A 139 16.15 -12.31 22.96
C ASP A 139 17.01 -11.62 21.88
N PRO A 140 16.41 -10.83 20.97
CA PRO A 140 17.16 -10.02 20.00
C PRO A 140 17.63 -8.72 20.66
N TRP A 141 18.74 -8.75 21.40
CA TRP A 141 19.27 -7.58 22.12
C TRP A 141 20.65 -7.10 21.64
N VAL A 142 21.33 -7.91 20.83
CA VAL A 142 22.55 -7.55 20.08
C VAL A 142 22.18 -7.53 18.60
N ASP A 143 22.43 -6.40 17.92
CA ASP A 143 22.16 -6.19 16.48
C ASP A 143 20.75 -6.56 15.99
N GLY A 144 19.81 -6.67 16.93
CA GLY A 144 18.44 -7.09 16.67
C GLY A 144 18.31 -8.53 16.14
N VAL A 145 19.29 -9.40 16.34
CA VAL A 145 19.18 -10.82 16.03
C VAL A 145 19.48 -11.62 17.30
N PRO A 146 18.74 -12.71 17.59
CA PRO A 146 19.09 -13.55 18.74
C PRO A 146 20.47 -14.17 18.54
N LEU A 147 21.29 -14.12 19.59
CA LEU A 147 22.64 -14.68 19.56
C LEU A 147 22.65 -16.17 19.19
N ARG A 148 21.62 -16.94 19.58
CA ARG A 148 21.52 -18.36 19.18
C ARG A 148 21.36 -18.60 17.69
N THR A 149 20.85 -17.61 16.96
CA THR A 149 20.66 -17.68 15.49
C THR A 149 21.95 -17.32 14.78
N GLN A 150 22.69 -16.34 15.32
CA GLN A 150 23.95 -15.86 14.75
C GLN A 150 25.14 -16.76 15.12
N TYR A 151 25.18 -17.25 16.36
CA TYR A 151 26.28 -18.01 16.95
C TYR A 151 25.77 -19.40 17.39
N GLN A 152 25.29 -20.19 16.44
CA GLN A 152 24.60 -21.45 16.71
C GLN A 152 25.48 -22.49 17.41
N SER A 153 26.76 -22.62 17.01
CA SER A 153 27.70 -23.57 17.60
C SER A 153 28.05 -23.19 19.05
N LEU A 154 28.36 -21.91 19.30
CA LEU A 154 28.56 -21.39 20.65
C LEU A 154 27.35 -21.62 21.55
N PHE A 155 26.14 -21.39 21.04
CA PHE A 155 24.92 -21.68 21.79
C PHE A 155 24.81 -23.15 22.21
N GLN A 156 25.21 -24.09 21.34
CA GLN A 156 25.20 -25.53 21.64
C GLN A 156 26.27 -25.90 22.67
N ALA A 157 27.43 -25.25 22.63
CA ALA A 157 28.54 -25.46 23.56
C ALA A 157 28.32 -24.79 24.94
N SER A 158 27.47 -23.77 25.04
CA SER A 158 27.28 -22.99 26.28
C SER A 158 26.63 -23.81 27.41
N ASP A 159 27.08 -23.57 28.65
CA ASP A 159 26.43 -24.06 29.87
C ASP A 159 25.30 -23.15 30.37
N GLN A 160 25.23 -21.95 29.81
CA GLN A 160 24.35 -20.87 30.25
C GLN A 160 23.27 -20.56 29.19
N CYS A 161 22.81 -21.58 28.46
CA CYS A 161 21.87 -21.42 27.34
C CYS A 161 20.57 -20.70 27.74
N LEU A 162 20.14 -20.84 28.99
CA LEU A 162 18.88 -20.30 29.51
C LEU A 162 19.07 -19.10 30.43
N ASP A 163 20.31 -18.64 30.61
CA ASP A 163 20.64 -17.59 31.55
C ASP A 163 20.24 -16.21 31.01
N ARG A 164 20.07 -15.27 31.93
CA ARG A 164 19.79 -13.88 31.58
C ARG A 164 21.08 -13.14 31.37
N VAL A 165 21.02 -12.00 30.68
CA VAL A 165 22.18 -11.14 30.45
C VAL A 165 22.87 -10.74 31.77
N ALA A 166 22.10 -10.48 32.84
CA ALA A 166 22.63 -10.18 34.17
C ALA A 166 23.29 -11.36 34.90
N ASP A 167 23.08 -12.59 34.43
CA ASP A 167 23.65 -13.82 35.02
C ASP A 167 24.93 -14.27 34.27
N MET A 168 25.31 -13.57 33.20
CA MET A 168 26.40 -13.94 32.29
C MET A 168 27.74 -13.27 32.66
N GLY A 169 27.83 -12.68 33.84
CA GLY A 169 29.00 -11.90 34.25
C GLY A 169 28.83 -11.26 35.63
N SER A 170 29.81 -10.46 36.02
CA SER A 170 29.83 -9.77 37.30
C SER A 170 30.43 -8.37 37.18
N TRP A 171 30.12 -7.52 38.17
CA TRP A 171 30.70 -6.18 38.26
C TRP A 171 32.03 -6.24 39.00
N VAL A 172 33.12 -5.97 38.29
CA VAL A 172 34.49 -5.94 38.83
C VAL A 172 35.04 -4.54 38.66
N THR A 173 35.38 -3.88 39.76
CA THR A 173 35.94 -2.51 39.77
C THR A 173 35.12 -1.45 39.03
N GLY A 174 33.79 -1.64 38.93
CA GLY A 174 32.89 -0.72 38.24
C GLY A 174 32.73 -0.97 36.74
N GLU A 175 33.35 -2.01 36.20
CA GLU A 175 33.15 -2.50 34.83
C GLU A 175 32.44 -3.86 34.86
N TRP A 176 31.70 -4.15 33.79
CA TRP A 176 31.05 -5.45 33.62
C TRP A 176 32.01 -6.43 32.95
N GLU A 177 32.33 -7.51 33.63
CA GLU A 177 33.14 -8.61 33.10
C GLU A 177 32.25 -9.78 32.72
N TRP A 178 32.37 -10.25 31.47
CA TRP A 178 31.61 -11.39 30.96
C TRP A 178 32.25 -12.71 31.40
N GLU A 179 31.44 -13.61 31.96
CA GLU A 179 31.85 -14.93 32.46
C GLU A 179 31.11 -16.03 31.68
N LEU A 180 31.54 -16.25 30.44
CA LEU A 180 30.94 -17.26 29.56
C LEU A 180 31.49 -18.66 29.88
N ARG A 181 30.58 -19.60 30.17
CA ARG A 181 30.89 -21.00 30.53
C ARG A 181 30.49 -21.96 29.43
N TRP A 182 31.34 -22.95 29.17
CA TRP A 182 31.21 -23.91 28.08
C TRP A 182 31.19 -25.34 28.64
N LYS A 183 30.32 -26.19 28.09
CA LYS A 183 30.21 -27.62 28.41
C LYS A 183 31.32 -28.44 27.78
N THR A 184 31.85 -27.95 26.66
CA THR A 184 32.87 -28.60 25.84
C THR A 184 33.93 -27.58 25.47
N ASP A 185 35.14 -28.07 25.19
CA ASP A 185 36.19 -27.23 24.61
C ASP A 185 35.75 -26.70 23.24
N LEU A 186 36.02 -25.42 23.00
CA LEU A 186 35.72 -24.76 21.74
C LEU A 186 36.84 -25.05 20.73
N ASP A 187 36.46 -25.45 19.51
CA ASP A 187 37.41 -25.62 18.42
C ASP A 187 37.88 -24.26 17.86
N MET A 188 38.79 -24.30 16.86
CA MET A 188 39.35 -23.06 16.28
C MET A 188 38.28 -22.16 15.64
N GLN A 189 37.24 -22.75 15.04
CA GLN A 189 36.17 -21.99 14.39
C GLN A 189 35.25 -21.35 15.44
N ASP A 190 34.96 -22.05 16.52
CA ASP A 190 34.20 -21.53 17.65
C ASP A 190 34.98 -20.43 18.39
N GLN A 191 36.31 -20.50 18.44
CA GLN A 191 37.14 -19.43 18.99
C GLN A 191 37.04 -18.13 18.17
N ASP A 192 37.02 -18.22 16.84
CA ASP A 192 36.81 -17.06 15.97
C ASP A 192 35.41 -16.46 16.19
N LEU A 193 34.37 -17.29 16.27
CA LEU A 193 33.01 -16.84 16.58
C LEU A 193 32.90 -16.21 17.97
N LEU A 194 33.65 -16.72 18.94
CA LEU A 194 33.70 -16.17 20.30
C LEU A 194 34.35 -14.79 20.30
N TYR A 195 35.40 -14.59 19.50
CA TYR A 195 36.03 -13.29 19.34
C TYR A 195 35.04 -12.25 18.79
N ASP A 196 34.32 -12.60 17.73
CA ASP A 196 33.28 -11.73 17.14
C ASP A 196 32.18 -11.40 18.16
N LEU A 197 31.68 -12.42 18.89
CA LEU A 197 30.70 -12.23 19.95
C LEU A 197 31.23 -11.28 21.04
N MET A 198 32.47 -11.48 21.50
CA MET A 198 33.09 -10.65 22.53
C MET A 198 33.23 -9.19 22.06
N GLU A 199 33.52 -8.95 20.79
CA GLU A 199 33.57 -7.59 20.22
C GLU A 199 32.19 -6.92 20.26
N SER A 200 31.13 -7.62 19.86
CA SER A 200 29.75 -7.13 19.99
C SER A 200 29.38 -6.85 21.45
N LEU A 201 29.75 -7.74 22.38
CA LEU A 201 29.43 -7.62 23.80
C LEU A 201 30.17 -6.46 24.49
N ARG A 202 31.36 -6.07 24.04
CA ARG A 202 32.11 -4.92 24.58
C ARG A 202 31.38 -3.59 24.39
N GLN A 203 30.50 -3.50 23.38
CA GLN A 203 29.74 -2.27 23.11
C GLN A 203 28.51 -2.12 24.01
N VAL A 204 28.14 -3.17 24.75
CA VAL A 204 26.95 -3.20 25.61
C VAL A 204 27.18 -2.32 26.83
N ARG A 205 26.22 -1.44 27.11
CA ARG A 205 26.24 -0.57 28.30
C ARG A 205 25.05 -0.91 29.18
N PHE A 206 25.34 -1.38 30.39
CA PHE A 206 24.33 -1.61 31.41
C PHE A 206 23.90 -0.29 32.05
N SER A 207 22.65 -0.26 32.50
CA SER A 207 22.09 0.83 33.29
C SER A 207 21.37 0.27 34.52
N THR A 208 20.96 1.16 35.43
CA THR A 208 20.13 0.78 36.59
C THR A 208 18.65 0.63 36.26
N THR A 209 18.22 0.93 35.04
CA THR A 209 16.81 0.86 34.62
C THR A 209 16.43 -0.56 34.21
N GLU A 210 15.12 -0.86 34.15
CA GLU A 210 14.66 -2.13 33.58
C GLU A 210 14.99 -2.22 32.08
N ASP A 211 15.12 -3.45 31.56
CA ASP A 211 15.24 -3.66 30.12
C ASP A 211 13.91 -3.36 29.41
N GLU A 212 14.00 -2.86 28.17
CA GLU A 212 12.85 -2.40 27.43
C GLU A 212 12.76 -3.04 26.05
N TRP A 213 11.56 -3.48 25.67
CA TRP A 213 11.29 -3.88 24.28
C TRP A 213 11.17 -2.63 23.40
N CYS A 214 11.80 -2.68 22.24
CA CYS A 214 11.84 -1.61 21.25
C CYS A 214 11.33 -2.11 19.89
N TRP A 215 10.52 -1.27 19.24
CA TRP A 215 10.03 -1.47 17.88
C TRP A 215 10.96 -0.76 16.90
N ARG A 216 11.69 -1.51 16.07
CA ARG A 216 12.77 -1.01 15.21
C ARG A 216 12.28 -0.08 14.09
N HIS A 217 11.02 -0.19 13.69
CA HIS A 217 10.45 0.58 12.59
C HIS A 217 9.88 1.93 13.04
N GLU A 218 10.21 2.40 14.24
CA GLU A 218 9.87 3.72 14.73
C GLU A 218 11.06 4.30 15.52
N PRO A 219 11.53 5.54 15.23
CA PRO A 219 12.67 6.13 15.94
C PRO A 219 12.46 6.24 17.46
N SER A 220 11.21 6.37 17.91
CA SER A 220 10.88 6.39 19.34
C SER A 220 11.01 5.03 20.02
N GLY A 221 11.16 3.94 19.25
CA GLY A 221 11.10 2.57 19.76
C GLY A 221 9.68 2.11 20.17
N LEU A 222 8.66 2.97 20.03
CA LEU A 222 7.30 2.64 20.42
C LEU A 222 6.53 1.98 19.27
N PHE A 223 5.87 0.87 19.56
CA PHE A 223 5.00 0.22 18.59
C PHE A 223 3.76 1.05 18.29
N SER A 224 3.46 1.23 17.01
CA SER A 224 2.17 1.73 16.55
C SER A 224 1.58 0.80 15.49
N VAL A 225 0.25 0.71 15.46
CA VAL A 225 -0.46 -0.04 14.40
C VAL A 225 -0.14 0.56 13.01
N LYS A 226 0.14 1.87 12.96
CA LYS A 226 0.51 2.56 11.73
C LYS A 226 1.88 2.09 11.21
N SER A 227 2.91 2.07 12.04
CA SER A 227 4.25 1.63 11.61
C SER A 227 4.26 0.15 11.24
N ALA A 228 3.58 -0.70 12.01
CA ALA A 228 3.38 -2.11 11.65
C ALA A 228 2.65 -2.32 10.32
N TYR A 229 1.61 -1.51 10.03
CA TYR A 229 0.93 -1.55 8.74
C TYR A 229 1.87 -1.17 7.58
N LEU A 230 2.71 -0.14 7.75
CA LEU A 230 3.64 0.30 6.71
C LEU A 230 4.70 -0.76 6.38
N VAL A 231 5.21 -1.49 7.38
CA VAL A 231 6.12 -2.63 7.17
C VAL A 231 5.46 -3.72 6.32
N LEU A 232 4.21 -4.06 6.67
CA LEU A 232 3.42 -5.05 5.91
C LEU A 232 3.10 -4.58 4.49
N GLU A 233 2.79 -3.30 4.31
CA GLU A 233 2.49 -2.70 3.00
C GLU A 233 3.72 -2.68 2.11
N ASP A 234 4.90 -2.38 2.66
CA ASP A 234 6.18 -2.38 1.95
C ASP A 234 6.61 -3.81 1.54
N GLY A 235 6.51 -4.79 2.44
CA GLY A 235 6.75 -6.19 2.08
C GLY A 235 5.82 -6.69 0.96
N ALA A 236 4.54 -6.29 1.00
CA ALA A 236 3.59 -6.59 -0.06
C ALA A 236 3.82 -5.80 -1.36
N ARG A 237 4.63 -4.73 -1.32
CA ARG A 237 5.02 -3.92 -2.48
C ARG A 237 6.19 -4.58 -3.22
N LEU A 238 7.21 -5.03 -2.50
CA LEU A 238 8.39 -5.70 -3.07
C LEU A 238 8.04 -6.97 -3.85
N GLN A 239 6.94 -7.64 -3.51
CA GLN A 239 6.46 -8.83 -4.21
C GLN A 239 5.76 -8.57 -5.56
N ARG A 240 5.51 -7.30 -5.94
CA ARG A 240 4.75 -6.97 -7.16
C ARG A 240 5.69 -6.71 -8.35
N THR A 241 5.55 -7.51 -9.41
CA THR A 241 6.35 -7.43 -10.65
C THR A 241 5.72 -6.52 -11.72
N LEU A 242 5.38 -5.27 -11.40
CA LEU A 242 4.89 -4.32 -12.41
C LEU A 242 5.98 -3.31 -12.79
N PRO A 243 6.07 -2.88 -14.06
CA PRO A 243 7.02 -1.83 -14.47
C PRO A 243 6.79 -0.54 -13.67
N VAL A 244 7.87 0.07 -13.19
CA VAL A 244 7.83 1.28 -12.33
C VAL A 244 7.13 2.46 -13.01
N ILE A 245 7.28 2.58 -14.33
CA ILE A 245 6.77 3.71 -15.14
C ILE A 245 5.24 3.78 -15.10
N ASP A 246 4.55 2.63 -15.20
CA ASP A 246 3.08 2.58 -15.21
C ASP A 246 2.47 3.09 -13.89
N PHE A 247 3.17 2.91 -12.76
CA PHE A 247 2.71 3.38 -11.45
C PHE A 247 2.78 4.90 -11.32
N VAL A 248 3.87 5.49 -11.79
CA VAL A 248 4.08 6.94 -11.69
C VAL A 248 3.02 7.66 -12.51
N ASN A 249 2.75 7.18 -13.72
CA ASN A 249 1.75 7.78 -14.59
C ASN A 249 0.35 7.63 -13.98
N LEU A 250 -0.03 6.44 -13.51
CA LEU A 250 -1.33 6.24 -12.84
C LEU A 250 -1.49 7.06 -11.56
N ALA A 251 -0.40 7.40 -10.86
CA ALA A 251 -0.48 8.26 -9.68
C ALA A 251 -0.84 9.72 -10.04
N ARG A 252 -0.39 10.21 -11.20
CA ARG A 252 -0.69 11.58 -11.67
C ARG A 252 -2.16 11.81 -11.97
N VAL A 253 -2.94 10.75 -12.22
CA VAL A 253 -4.39 10.86 -12.46
C VAL A 253 -5.12 11.52 -11.30
N TRP A 254 -4.59 11.43 -10.07
CA TRP A 254 -5.22 12.00 -8.89
C TRP A 254 -4.98 13.50 -8.73
N ASP A 255 -3.98 14.05 -9.42
CA ASP A 255 -3.56 15.45 -9.33
C ASP A 255 -4.43 16.31 -10.27
N SER A 256 -5.68 16.57 -9.88
CA SER A 256 -6.61 17.35 -10.70
C SER A 256 -7.69 18.09 -9.89
N TRP A 257 -8.21 19.17 -10.47
CA TRP A 257 -9.40 19.86 -10.00
C TRP A 257 -10.72 19.22 -10.46
N ALA A 258 -10.67 18.19 -11.29
CA ALA A 258 -11.87 17.50 -11.77
C ALA A 258 -12.69 16.90 -10.61
N ALA A 259 -13.98 16.64 -10.87
CA ALA A 259 -14.82 15.99 -9.88
C ALA A 259 -14.31 14.56 -9.57
N SER A 260 -14.36 14.14 -8.30
CA SER A 260 -13.79 12.84 -7.87
C SER A 260 -14.32 11.64 -8.66
N ARG A 261 -15.60 11.65 -9.06
CA ARG A 261 -16.19 10.58 -9.90
C ARG A 261 -15.52 10.47 -11.27
N VAL A 262 -15.10 11.59 -11.84
CA VAL A 262 -14.46 11.68 -13.15
C VAL A 262 -13.01 11.25 -13.07
N ILE A 263 -12.31 11.64 -11.99
CA ILE A 263 -10.95 11.17 -11.72
C ILE A 263 -10.94 9.65 -11.57
N VAL A 264 -11.86 9.07 -10.79
CA VAL A 264 -11.98 7.61 -10.63
C VAL A 264 -12.29 6.92 -11.96
N PHE A 265 -13.17 7.48 -12.78
CA PHE A 265 -13.42 6.96 -14.13
C PHE A 265 -12.15 6.97 -14.99
N SER A 266 -11.40 8.07 -14.97
CA SER A 266 -10.19 8.20 -15.77
C SER A 266 -9.09 7.26 -15.30
N TRP A 267 -8.98 7.04 -13.99
CA TRP A 267 -8.13 6.01 -13.39
C TRP A 267 -8.50 4.59 -13.86
N GLN A 268 -9.79 4.28 -14.03
CA GLN A 268 -10.24 3.01 -14.61
C GLN A 268 -9.91 2.93 -16.10
N LEU A 269 -10.08 4.03 -16.82
CA LEU A 269 -9.81 4.14 -18.26
C LEU A 269 -8.36 3.82 -18.58
N LEU A 270 -7.40 4.43 -17.87
CA LEU A 270 -5.97 4.20 -18.07
C LEU A 270 -5.51 2.76 -17.76
N GLN A 271 -6.35 1.95 -17.13
CA GLN A 271 -6.08 0.54 -16.84
C GLN A 271 -6.84 -0.42 -17.77
N ASP A 272 -7.53 0.09 -18.80
CA ASP A 272 -8.44 -0.68 -19.66
C ASP A 272 -9.55 -1.39 -18.84
N ARG A 273 -10.04 -0.72 -17.78
CA ARG A 273 -11.05 -1.25 -16.84
C ARG A 273 -12.39 -0.53 -16.95
N VAL A 274 -12.78 -0.19 -18.16
CA VAL A 274 -14.09 0.43 -18.48
C VAL A 274 -14.92 -0.48 -19.40
N PRO A 275 -16.27 -0.40 -19.38
CA PRO A 275 -17.16 -1.28 -20.12
C PRO A 275 -17.28 -0.94 -21.62
N THR A 276 -16.16 -0.97 -22.35
CA THR A 276 -16.16 -0.99 -23.81
C THR A 276 -16.72 -2.33 -24.32
N ARG A 277 -17.21 -2.39 -25.57
CA ARG A 277 -17.72 -3.64 -26.17
C ARG A 277 -16.63 -4.72 -26.17
N GLN A 278 -15.37 -4.36 -26.45
CA GLN A 278 -14.25 -5.30 -26.34
C GLN A 278 -14.13 -5.90 -24.92
N ASN A 279 -14.17 -5.07 -23.88
CA ASN A 279 -14.01 -5.54 -22.50
C ASN A 279 -15.23 -6.32 -21.99
N LEU A 280 -16.44 -5.93 -22.41
CA LEU A 280 -17.66 -6.68 -22.14
C LEU A 280 -17.64 -8.06 -22.80
N ARG A 281 -17.11 -8.17 -24.04
CA ARG A 281 -16.89 -9.45 -24.73
C ARG A 281 -15.88 -10.33 -23.99
N ARG A 282 -14.73 -9.77 -23.60
CA ARG A 282 -13.70 -10.50 -22.83
C ARG A 282 -14.26 -11.08 -21.52
N ARG A 283 -15.25 -10.42 -20.91
CA ARG A 283 -15.93 -10.88 -19.68
C ARG A 283 -17.19 -11.71 -19.94
N ARG A 284 -17.48 -12.06 -21.20
CA ARG A 284 -18.66 -12.86 -21.62
C ARG A 284 -19.99 -12.26 -21.16
N VAL A 285 -20.06 -10.92 -21.08
CA VAL A 285 -21.29 -10.18 -20.74
C VAL A 285 -22.19 -10.02 -21.97
N MET A 286 -21.58 -9.83 -23.14
CA MET A 286 -22.31 -9.84 -24.41
C MET A 286 -22.48 -11.28 -24.88
N ALA A 287 -23.70 -11.65 -25.26
CA ALA A 287 -24.05 -13.00 -25.73
C ALA A 287 -24.18 -13.03 -27.26
N GLY A 288 -23.61 -14.07 -27.90
CA GLY A 288 -23.79 -14.34 -29.33
C GLY A 288 -23.09 -13.35 -30.27
N ALA A 289 -23.64 -13.21 -31.48
CA ALA A 289 -23.17 -12.31 -32.54
C ALA A 289 -23.63 -10.85 -32.29
N THR A 290 -23.32 -10.30 -31.11
CA THR A 290 -23.60 -8.88 -30.83
C THR A 290 -22.63 -8.00 -31.62
N ASP A 291 -23.13 -6.91 -32.21
CA ASP A 291 -22.27 -5.91 -32.85
C ASP A 291 -21.27 -5.34 -31.83
N ILE A 292 -19.98 -5.49 -32.15
CA ILE A 292 -18.85 -5.03 -31.34
C ILE A 292 -18.21 -3.75 -31.87
N SER A 293 -18.74 -3.20 -32.96
CA SER A 293 -18.20 -2.00 -33.62
C SER A 293 -18.28 -0.78 -32.71
N CYS A 294 -17.50 0.26 -33.01
CA CYS A 294 -17.51 1.51 -32.28
C CYS A 294 -18.85 2.21 -32.46
N VAL A 295 -19.42 2.70 -31.35
CA VAL A 295 -20.70 3.42 -31.36
C VAL A 295 -20.66 4.68 -32.23
N PHE A 296 -19.49 5.30 -32.37
CA PHE A 296 -19.34 6.54 -33.15
C PHE A 296 -19.13 6.27 -34.64
N CYS A 297 -18.12 5.46 -35.01
CA CYS A 297 -17.80 5.26 -36.43
C CYS A 297 -18.47 4.03 -37.07
N GLY A 298 -18.96 3.08 -36.29
CA GLY A 298 -19.57 1.84 -36.79
C GLY A 298 -18.65 0.88 -37.55
N ALA A 299 -17.35 1.19 -37.69
CA ALA A 299 -16.45 0.49 -38.61
C ALA A 299 -15.43 -0.44 -37.92
N VAL A 300 -14.93 -0.07 -36.74
CA VAL A 300 -13.84 -0.78 -36.04
C VAL A 300 -14.34 -1.28 -34.69
N GLU A 301 -13.79 -2.37 -34.14
CA GLU A 301 -14.13 -2.85 -32.79
C GLU A 301 -13.94 -1.76 -31.72
N GLU A 302 -14.93 -1.58 -30.82
CA GLU A 302 -14.86 -0.63 -29.71
C GLU A 302 -13.88 -1.12 -28.62
N SER A 303 -12.60 -0.79 -28.79
CA SER A 303 -11.56 -0.83 -27.75
C SER A 303 -11.44 0.52 -27.04
N VAL A 304 -10.70 0.59 -25.93
CA VAL A 304 -10.40 1.87 -25.26
C VAL A 304 -9.63 2.81 -26.19
N ASP A 305 -8.55 2.34 -26.80
CA ASP A 305 -7.71 3.18 -27.64
C ASP A 305 -8.45 3.64 -28.90
N HIS A 306 -9.28 2.78 -29.50
CA HIS A 306 -10.09 3.20 -30.62
C HIS A 306 -11.15 4.23 -30.19
N LEU A 307 -11.93 3.92 -29.15
CA LEU A 307 -13.04 4.77 -28.70
C LEU A 307 -12.57 6.16 -28.27
N PHE A 308 -11.42 6.26 -27.60
CA PHE A 308 -10.95 7.51 -27.03
C PHE A 308 -9.88 8.22 -27.86
N VAL A 309 -9.23 7.56 -28.81
CA VAL A 309 -8.07 8.14 -29.52
C VAL A 309 -8.22 8.01 -31.03
N SER A 310 -8.29 6.80 -31.55
CA SER A 310 -8.11 6.52 -32.98
C SER A 310 -9.40 6.56 -33.80
N CYS A 311 -10.57 6.72 -33.18
CA CYS A 311 -11.83 6.83 -33.91
C CYS A 311 -11.88 8.12 -34.73
N ASP A 312 -12.18 8.03 -36.02
CA ASP A 312 -12.23 9.17 -36.95
C ASP A 312 -13.20 10.27 -36.54
N TRP A 313 -14.20 9.90 -35.73
CA TRP A 313 -15.17 10.84 -35.20
C TRP A 313 -14.67 11.56 -33.94
N ILE A 314 -13.77 10.94 -33.18
CA ILE A 314 -13.24 11.44 -31.90
C ILE A 314 -11.88 12.14 -32.08
N SER A 315 -11.04 11.68 -33.01
CA SER A 315 -9.73 12.29 -33.27
C SER A 315 -9.77 13.81 -33.52
N PRO A 316 -10.80 14.41 -34.18
CA PRO A 316 -10.89 15.85 -34.34
C PRO A 316 -11.06 16.62 -33.00
N ILE A 317 -11.60 15.98 -31.96
CA ILE A 317 -11.78 16.59 -30.64
C ILE A 317 -10.42 16.88 -30.03
N TRP A 318 -9.50 15.91 -30.04
CA TRP A 318 -8.16 16.11 -29.49
C TRP A 318 -7.40 17.20 -30.24
N TYR A 319 -7.50 17.24 -31.56
CA TYR A 319 -6.90 18.33 -32.36
C TYR A 319 -7.45 19.71 -31.95
N ARG A 320 -8.77 19.83 -31.79
CA ARG A 320 -9.40 21.09 -31.37
C ARG A 320 -9.04 21.48 -29.94
N VAL A 321 -8.95 20.52 -29.01
CA VAL A 321 -8.53 20.74 -27.62
C VAL A 321 -7.07 21.21 -27.58
N SER A 322 -6.17 20.55 -28.30
CA SER A 322 -4.76 20.96 -28.34
C SER A 322 -4.60 22.35 -28.94
N ARG A 323 -5.33 22.67 -30.03
CA ARG A 323 -5.34 24.02 -30.60
C ARG A 323 -5.90 25.06 -29.62
N TRP A 324 -6.96 24.73 -28.89
CA TRP A 324 -7.54 25.59 -27.86
C TRP A 324 -6.55 25.88 -26.71
N LEU A 325 -5.73 24.88 -26.35
CA LEU A 325 -4.69 25.03 -25.34
C LEU A 325 -3.37 25.62 -25.89
N GLY A 326 -3.25 25.83 -27.20
CA GLY A 326 -2.01 26.27 -27.83
C GLY A 326 -0.86 25.25 -27.76
N ILE A 327 -1.18 23.96 -27.72
CA ILE A 327 -0.22 22.86 -27.63
C ILE A 327 -0.11 22.18 -29.01
N GLU A 328 1.11 21.87 -29.43
CA GLU A 328 1.33 21.06 -30.64
C GLU A 328 0.80 19.64 -30.43
N TYR A 329 -0.04 19.17 -31.36
CA TYR A 329 -0.66 17.86 -31.28
C TYR A 329 0.00 16.88 -32.25
N VAL A 330 0.60 15.83 -31.70
CA VAL A 330 1.01 14.65 -32.44
C VAL A 330 0.04 13.53 -32.11
N PRO A 331 -0.66 12.93 -33.10
CA PRO A 331 -1.62 11.86 -32.84
C PRO A 331 -0.97 10.69 -32.10
N PRO A 332 -1.38 10.39 -30.86
CA PRO A 332 -0.84 9.27 -30.10
C PRO A 332 -1.51 7.95 -30.49
N ASN A 333 -0.85 6.83 -30.17
CA ASN A 333 -1.33 5.49 -30.54
C ASN A 333 -2.27 4.87 -29.50
N ASN A 334 -2.26 5.37 -28.26
CA ASN A 334 -3.08 4.84 -27.17
C ASN A 334 -3.41 5.92 -26.13
N ILE A 335 -4.37 5.63 -25.26
CA ILE A 335 -4.87 6.59 -24.27
C ILE A 335 -3.81 7.00 -23.23
N MET A 336 -2.85 6.12 -22.92
CA MET A 336 -1.77 6.43 -21.99
C MET A 336 -0.83 7.49 -22.56
N GLN A 337 -0.50 7.40 -23.85
CA GLN A 337 0.32 8.40 -24.54
C GLN A 337 -0.40 9.75 -24.65
N VAL A 338 -1.73 9.75 -24.85
CA VAL A 338 -2.52 11.00 -24.75
C VAL A 338 -2.37 11.57 -23.35
N PHE A 339 -2.50 10.76 -22.31
CA PHE A 339 -2.39 11.26 -20.95
C PHE A 339 -0.99 11.83 -20.66
N GLU A 340 0.06 11.15 -21.11
CA GLU A 340 1.47 11.59 -21.05
C GLU A 340 1.69 12.96 -21.68
N SER A 341 1.06 13.25 -22.82
CA SER A 341 1.21 14.55 -23.49
C SER A 341 0.63 15.71 -22.67
N PHE A 342 -0.30 15.46 -21.75
CA PHE A 342 -0.92 16.49 -20.90
C PHE A 342 -0.18 16.72 -19.58
N PHE A 343 0.81 15.90 -19.23
CA PHE A 343 1.62 16.11 -18.01
C PHE A 343 3.14 16.17 -18.24
N GLY A 344 3.64 15.79 -19.42
CA GLY A 344 5.08 15.74 -19.76
C GLY A 344 5.72 17.06 -20.21
N LEU A 345 4.98 18.19 -20.20
CA LEU A 345 5.43 19.44 -20.84
C LEU A 345 6.44 20.29 -20.03
N GLY A 346 6.97 19.80 -18.90
CA GLY A 346 7.92 20.56 -18.08
C GLY A 346 7.38 21.89 -17.54
N VAL A 347 6.05 22.05 -17.53
CA VAL A 347 5.36 23.28 -17.11
C VAL A 347 5.22 23.35 -15.58
N GLY A 348 4.97 24.56 -15.06
CA GLY A 348 4.73 24.76 -13.63
C GLY A 348 3.57 23.89 -13.10
N SER A 349 3.66 23.47 -11.84
CA SER A 349 2.72 22.51 -11.21
C SER A 349 1.25 22.91 -11.37
N ARG A 350 0.92 24.21 -11.32
CA ARG A 350 -0.45 24.70 -11.47
C ARG A 350 -0.98 24.61 -12.91
N VAL A 351 -0.11 24.83 -13.90
CA VAL A 351 -0.45 24.64 -15.32
C VAL A 351 -0.70 23.15 -15.57
N GLN A 352 0.13 22.28 -15.01
CA GLN A 352 -0.05 20.83 -15.10
C GLN A 352 -1.42 20.37 -14.56
N LEU A 353 -1.87 20.90 -13.41
CA LEU A 353 -3.22 20.62 -12.87
C LEU A 353 -4.34 21.03 -13.84
N GLY A 354 -4.20 22.19 -14.50
CA GLY A 354 -5.15 22.69 -15.49
C GLY A 354 -5.20 21.81 -16.75
N LEU A 355 -4.04 21.36 -17.25
CA LEU A 355 -3.97 20.45 -18.39
C LEU A 355 -4.61 19.09 -18.07
N ILE A 356 -4.27 18.49 -16.92
CA ILE A 356 -4.86 17.23 -16.48
C ILE A 356 -6.38 17.37 -16.29
N LEU A 357 -6.85 18.50 -15.74
CA LEU A 357 -8.28 18.83 -15.64
C LEU A 357 -8.98 18.80 -17.01
N VAL A 358 -8.38 19.42 -18.03
CA VAL A 358 -8.96 19.41 -19.38
C VAL A 358 -8.97 18.00 -19.95
N TRP A 359 -7.88 17.25 -19.80
CA TRP A 359 -7.84 15.85 -20.24
C TRP A 359 -8.97 15.01 -19.62
N HIS A 360 -9.22 15.15 -18.31
CA HIS A 360 -10.34 14.51 -17.63
C HIS A 360 -11.70 14.91 -18.21
N ALA A 361 -11.88 16.19 -18.53
CA ALA A 361 -13.12 16.68 -19.13
C ALA A 361 -13.35 16.04 -20.51
N VAL A 362 -12.30 15.92 -21.34
CA VAL A 362 -12.39 15.28 -22.66
C VAL A 362 -12.82 13.83 -22.55
N VAL A 363 -12.10 13.01 -21.78
CA VAL A 363 -12.43 11.58 -21.67
C VAL A 363 -13.79 11.36 -21.01
N TRP A 364 -14.19 12.20 -20.06
CA TRP A 364 -15.52 12.12 -19.47
C TRP A 364 -16.61 12.44 -20.48
N THR A 365 -16.46 13.51 -21.25
CA THR A 365 -17.43 13.94 -22.26
C THR A 365 -17.60 12.89 -23.36
N ILE A 366 -16.49 12.30 -23.86
CA ILE A 366 -16.53 11.19 -24.83
C ILE A 366 -17.32 10.02 -24.25
N TRP A 367 -17.03 9.64 -22.99
CA TRP A 367 -17.70 8.52 -22.33
C TRP A 367 -19.19 8.75 -22.13
N THR A 368 -19.58 9.94 -21.67
CA THR A 368 -21.00 10.27 -21.48
C THR A 368 -21.74 10.35 -22.80
N SER A 369 -21.15 10.94 -23.84
CA SER A 369 -21.75 10.99 -25.18
C SER A 369 -21.95 9.61 -25.77
N ARG A 370 -20.95 8.72 -25.65
CA ARG A 370 -21.07 7.32 -26.05
C ARG A 370 -22.22 6.62 -25.33
N ASN A 371 -22.38 6.86 -24.03
CA ASN A 371 -23.48 6.26 -23.26
C ASN A 371 -24.85 6.85 -23.66
N ASP A 372 -24.94 8.15 -23.90
CA ASP A 372 -26.15 8.80 -24.38
C ASP A 372 -26.59 8.24 -25.74
N MET A 373 -25.63 7.97 -26.65
CA MET A 373 -25.92 7.33 -27.94
C MET A 373 -26.48 5.91 -27.76
N ILE A 374 -25.93 5.10 -26.85
CA ILE A 374 -26.39 3.72 -26.63
C ILE A 374 -27.74 3.66 -25.92
N PHE A 375 -27.90 4.42 -24.84
CA PHE A 375 -29.01 4.23 -23.89
C PHE A 375 -30.17 5.21 -24.11
N VAL A 376 -29.90 6.36 -24.73
CA VAL A 376 -30.89 7.42 -24.96
C VAL A 376 -31.14 7.62 -26.47
N GLY A 377 -30.21 7.18 -27.33
CA GLY A 377 -30.28 7.42 -28.78
C GLY A 377 -29.96 8.86 -29.17
N LYS A 378 -29.31 9.63 -28.28
CA LYS A 378 -28.95 11.03 -28.53
C LYS A 378 -27.57 11.10 -29.20
N SER A 379 -27.52 11.66 -30.41
CA SER A 379 -26.27 12.03 -31.08
C SER A 379 -25.85 13.46 -30.72
N SER A 380 -24.55 13.69 -30.55
CA SER A 380 -23.94 15.02 -30.37
C SER A 380 -22.99 15.28 -31.51
N THR A 381 -22.76 16.54 -31.86
CA THR A 381 -21.73 16.95 -32.82
C THR A 381 -20.38 17.13 -32.14
N VAL A 382 -19.30 17.28 -32.93
CA VAL A 382 -17.96 17.60 -32.40
C VAL A 382 -17.97 18.96 -31.67
N ASP A 383 -18.76 19.92 -32.17
CA ASP A 383 -18.92 21.24 -31.54
C ASP A 383 -19.60 21.11 -30.17
N ASP A 384 -20.69 20.34 -30.07
CA ASP A 384 -21.36 20.08 -28.79
C ASP A 384 -20.42 19.46 -27.74
N LEU A 385 -19.55 18.54 -28.17
CA LEU A 385 -18.56 17.92 -27.29
C LEU A 385 -17.50 18.91 -26.84
N MET A 386 -17.03 19.79 -27.72
CA MET A 386 -16.09 20.85 -27.36
C MET A 386 -16.69 21.80 -26.32
N ASP A 387 -17.96 22.21 -26.49
CA ASP A 387 -18.65 23.07 -25.55
C ASP A 387 -18.84 22.39 -24.19
N MET A 388 -19.20 21.09 -24.18
CA MET A 388 -19.28 20.30 -22.96
C MET A 388 -17.92 20.18 -22.24
N VAL A 389 -16.82 20.00 -22.98
CA VAL A 389 -15.45 19.96 -22.43
C VAL A 389 -15.08 21.29 -21.77
N LYS A 390 -15.28 22.41 -22.49
CA LYS A 390 -15.00 23.76 -21.98
C LYS A 390 -15.83 24.08 -20.75
N LEU A 391 -17.14 23.85 -20.81
CA LEU A 391 -18.06 24.12 -19.71
C LEU A 391 -17.77 23.25 -18.48
N SER A 392 -17.52 21.95 -18.66
CA SER A 392 -17.26 21.04 -17.53
C SER A 392 -15.94 21.35 -16.85
N SER A 393 -14.88 21.57 -17.64
CA SER A 393 -13.56 21.93 -17.11
C SER A 393 -13.61 23.27 -16.35
N TRP A 394 -14.27 24.29 -16.90
CA TRP A 394 -14.46 25.58 -16.21
C TRP A 394 -15.23 25.44 -14.90
N LYS A 395 -16.37 24.73 -14.90
CA LYS A 395 -17.18 24.50 -13.69
C LYS A 395 -16.37 23.82 -12.58
N TRP A 396 -15.57 22.82 -12.93
CA TRP A 396 -14.71 22.13 -11.96
C TRP A 396 -13.58 23.01 -11.45
N PHE A 397 -12.98 23.83 -12.32
CA PHE A 397 -11.96 24.79 -11.92
C PHE A 397 -12.48 25.82 -10.92
N ILE A 398 -13.57 26.52 -11.24
CA ILE A 398 -14.18 27.52 -10.35
C ILE A 398 -14.66 26.88 -9.06
N GLY A 399 -15.24 25.67 -9.13
CA GLY A 399 -15.65 24.93 -7.93
C GLY A 399 -14.49 24.57 -6.98
N LYS A 400 -13.24 24.54 -7.47
CA LYS A 400 -12.03 24.33 -6.67
C LYS A 400 -11.22 25.60 -6.38
N ASN A 401 -11.48 26.67 -7.12
CA ASN A 401 -10.81 27.96 -7.02
C ASN A 401 -11.88 29.07 -7.03
N PRO A 402 -12.69 29.20 -5.96
CA PRO A 402 -13.83 30.11 -5.95
C PRO A 402 -13.42 31.59 -6.06
N ASP A 403 -12.21 31.94 -5.63
CA ASP A 403 -11.68 33.31 -5.67
C ASP A 403 -11.07 33.68 -7.03
N SER A 404 -11.08 32.76 -8.00
CA SER A 404 -10.58 33.03 -9.34
C SER A 404 -11.55 33.95 -10.10
N PRO A 405 -11.09 35.07 -10.68
CA PRO A 405 -11.94 35.98 -11.46
C PRO A 405 -12.33 35.44 -12.84
N CYS A 406 -11.78 34.29 -13.26
CA CYS A 406 -11.94 33.74 -14.60
C CYS A 406 -13.41 33.44 -14.97
N SER A 407 -13.96 34.25 -15.86
CA SER A 407 -15.25 34.03 -16.52
C SER A 407 -15.20 32.84 -17.49
N LEU A 408 -16.37 32.32 -17.87
CA LEU A 408 -16.44 31.28 -18.91
C LEU A 408 -15.86 31.78 -20.23
N TYR A 409 -16.09 33.05 -20.59
CA TYR A 409 -15.53 33.65 -21.81
C TYR A 409 -14.00 33.63 -21.79
N GLU A 410 -13.36 34.08 -20.70
CA GLU A 410 -11.89 34.05 -20.58
C GLU A 410 -11.35 32.63 -20.63
N TRP A 411 -12.08 31.66 -20.05
CA TRP A 411 -11.74 30.24 -20.15
C TRP A 411 -11.79 29.71 -21.58
N GLU A 412 -12.81 30.10 -22.35
CA GLU A 412 -12.98 29.67 -23.74
C GLU A 412 -11.91 30.23 -24.67
N VAL A 413 -11.39 31.42 -24.38
CA VAL A 413 -10.39 32.11 -25.22
C VAL A 413 -8.95 31.82 -24.77
N GLN A 414 -8.65 31.92 -23.46
CA GLN A 414 -7.29 31.79 -22.89
C GLN A 414 -7.30 31.03 -21.54
N PRO A 415 -7.62 29.72 -21.53
CA PRO A 415 -7.77 28.95 -20.30
C PRO A 415 -6.49 28.89 -19.46
N ILE A 416 -5.32 28.87 -20.10
CA ILE A 416 -4.01 28.80 -19.41
C ILE A 416 -3.77 30.03 -18.53
N LEU A 417 -4.25 31.21 -18.93
CA LEU A 417 -4.11 32.43 -18.11
C LEU A 417 -4.94 32.35 -16.83
N CYS A 418 -6.11 31.70 -16.89
CA CYS A 418 -6.99 31.56 -15.74
C CYS A 418 -6.35 30.78 -14.58
N TRP A 419 -5.58 29.72 -14.86
CA TRP A 419 -4.95 28.92 -13.80
C TRP A 419 -3.46 29.19 -13.59
N SER A 420 -2.81 29.99 -14.43
CA SER A 420 -1.40 30.39 -14.27
C SER A 420 -1.22 31.59 -13.32
N SER A 421 -2.22 32.46 -13.20
CA SER A 421 -2.15 33.62 -12.31
C SER A 421 -2.23 33.18 -10.84
N LYS A 422 -1.22 33.54 -10.03
CA LYS A 422 -1.34 33.42 -8.57
C LYS A 422 -2.47 34.36 -8.14
N THR A 423 -3.57 33.79 -7.65
CA THR A 423 -4.53 34.52 -6.84
C THR A 423 -3.73 35.16 -5.70
N ARG A 424 -3.72 36.50 -5.67
CA ARG A 424 -2.98 37.30 -4.69
C ARG A 424 -3.50 37.05 -3.28
#